data_AF-A0A3A4U696-F1
#
_entry.id   AF-A0A3A4U696-F1
#
_cell.length_a   1.000
_cell.length_b   1.000
_cell.length_c   1.000
_cell.angle_alpha   90.00
_cell.angle_beta   90.00
_cell.angle_gamma   90.00
#
_symmetry.space_group_name_H-M   'P 1'
#
loop_
_entity.id
_entity.type
_entity.pdbx_description
1 polymer ?
#
loop_
_entity_poly.entity_id
_entity_poly.type
_entity_poly.pdbx_seq_one_letter_code
_entity_poly.pdbx_strand_id
1 'polypeptide(L)'
;MVFTPPLEDEEWPAGENDPHAWQAEVMDVVADRALAAGLIRVTEEAQPDGSVAYTTEVLDEEGLSALTAQVIAELAHGETPAALGLSRGGRYCAIMMDRMLNHGITDPEAAMDITPPYITPRSPLPDQTIFTRRPVISAEFEDPEPSSGLDICSLAVYVDGRALVVTVPEGSAVYVQTLPYDLSPGYHRIVIEISDLLGQRRRAEWRFLLAE
;
A
#
# COMPACT_ATOMS: atom_id res chain seq x y z
N MET A 1 13.38 -16.62 6.12
CA MET A 1 12.52 -15.62 6.79
C MET A 1 11.27 -16.37 7.22
N VAL A 2 11.07 -16.57 8.52
CA VAL A 2 9.85 -17.22 9.03
C VAL A 2 8.86 -16.10 9.26
N PHE A 3 7.76 -16.09 8.51
CA PHE A 3 6.64 -15.20 8.77
C PHE A 3 6.08 -15.56 10.14
N THR A 4 6.29 -14.68 11.11
CA THR A 4 5.64 -14.80 12.42
C THR A 4 4.46 -13.86 12.32
N PRO A 5 3.21 -14.35 12.44
CA PRO A 5 2.05 -13.47 12.32
C PRO A 5 2.09 -12.41 13.43
N PRO A 6 1.63 -11.17 13.16
CA PRO A 6 1.41 -10.19 14.22
C PRO A 6 0.33 -10.69 15.19
N LEU A 7 0.35 -10.09 16.37
CA LEU A 7 -0.36 -10.48 17.58
C LEU A 7 -1.86 -10.80 17.34
N GLU A 8 -2.38 -11.74 18.14
CA GLU A 8 -3.61 -12.53 17.98
C GLU A 8 -4.96 -11.78 17.84
N ASP A 9 -4.99 -10.45 17.68
CA ASP A 9 -6.23 -9.65 17.73
C ASP A 9 -6.58 -8.88 16.44
N GLU A 10 -5.83 -9.07 15.35
CA GLU A 10 -6.13 -8.42 14.06
C GLU A 10 -6.93 -9.36 13.14
N GLU A 11 -8.23 -9.08 12.98
CA GLU A 11 -9.11 -9.80 12.04
C GLU A 11 -8.59 -9.62 10.61
N TRP A 12 -7.82 -10.62 10.14
CA TRP A 12 -7.48 -10.78 8.73
C TRP A 12 -8.76 -10.73 7.88
N PRO A 13 -8.74 -10.14 6.68
CA PRO A 13 -9.91 -10.06 5.81
C PRO A 13 -10.49 -11.47 5.58
N ALA A 14 -11.68 -11.71 6.13
CA ALA A 14 -12.27 -13.03 6.25
C ALA A 14 -12.38 -13.78 4.91
N GLY A 15 -11.77 -14.98 4.84
CA GLY A 15 -12.05 -15.97 3.78
C GLY A 15 -10.86 -16.81 3.31
N GLU A 16 -9.63 -16.35 3.53
CA GLU A 16 -8.37 -17.05 3.20
C GLU A 16 -7.40 -16.79 4.37
N ASN A 17 -7.38 -17.62 5.41
CA ASN A 17 -6.65 -17.29 6.65
C ASN A 17 -5.40 -18.15 6.85
N ASP A 18 -4.60 -18.36 5.80
CA ASP A 18 -3.31 -19.05 5.94
C ASP A 18 -2.18 -18.29 5.21
N PRO A 19 -1.46 -17.41 5.92
CA PRO A 19 -0.30 -16.70 5.37
C PRO A 19 0.79 -17.63 4.83
N HIS A 20 0.89 -18.86 5.36
CA HIS A 20 1.85 -19.84 4.83
C HIS A 20 1.40 -20.38 3.47
N ALA A 21 0.09 -20.57 3.25
CA ALA A 21 -0.43 -20.94 1.94
C ALA A 21 -0.15 -19.85 0.90
N TRP A 22 -0.34 -18.57 1.25
CA TRP A 22 -0.04 -17.46 0.35
C TRP A 22 1.43 -17.35 0.00
N GLN A 23 2.31 -17.52 0.99
CA GLN A 23 3.74 -17.59 0.74
C GLN A 23 4.09 -18.77 -0.18
N ALA A 24 3.48 -19.93 0.04
CA ALA A 24 3.70 -21.11 -0.79
C ALA A 24 3.30 -20.85 -2.24
N GLU A 25 2.17 -20.21 -2.50
CA GLU A 25 1.77 -19.85 -3.88
C GLU A 25 2.83 -19.01 -4.60
N VAL A 26 3.42 -18.03 -3.92
CA VAL A 26 4.50 -17.19 -4.49
C VAL A 26 5.76 -18.03 -4.74
N MET A 27 6.15 -18.85 -3.74
CA MET A 27 7.37 -19.64 -3.81
C MET A 27 7.28 -20.81 -4.79
N ASP A 28 6.10 -21.37 -5.03
CA ASP A 28 5.85 -22.40 -6.04
C ASP A 28 6.15 -21.85 -7.43
N VAL A 29 5.69 -20.63 -7.74
CA VAL A 29 5.99 -19.97 -9.02
C VAL A 29 7.50 -19.70 -9.16
N VAL A 30 8.17 -19.28 -8.08
CA VAL A 30 9.63 -19.08 -8.08
C VAL A 30 10.35 -20.40 -8.32
N ALA A 31 9.94 -21.48 -7.64
CA ALA A 31 10.56 -22.80 -7.76
C ALA A 31 10.38 -23.39 -9.16
N ASP A 32 9.18 -23.30 -9.74
CA ASP A 32 8.89 -23.78 -11.10
C ASP A 32 9.76 -23.05 -12.14
N ARG A 33 9.89 -21.73 -12.02
CA ARG A 33 10.73 -20.93 -12.92
C ARG A 33 12.21 -21.19 -12.71
N ALA A 34 12.65 -21.39 -11.47
CA ALA A 34 14.04 -21.72 -11.16
C ALA A 34 14.43 -23.10 -11.70
N LEU A 35 13.55 -24.09 -11.61
CA LEU A 35 13.70 -25.40 -12.25
C LEU A 35 13.78 -25.26 -13.77
N ALA A 36 12.85 -24.53 -14.38
CA ALA A 36 12.82 -24.32 -15.83
C ALA A 36 14.07 -23.58 -16.35
N ALA A 37 14.63 -22.67 -15.56
CA ALA A 37 15.86 -21.95 -15.85
C ALA A 37 17.14 -22.77 -15.55
N GLY A 38 17.02 -23.96 -14.95
CA GLY A 38 18.17 -24.79 -14.58
C GLY A 38 19.01 -24.23 -13.43
N LEU A 39 18.43 -23.34 -12.61
CA LEU A 39 19.08 -22.72 -11.46
C LEU A 39 19.06 -23.63 -10.23
N ILE A 40 18.07 -24.52 -10.17
CA ILE A 40 17.96 -25.58 -9.17
C ILE A 40 17.71 -26.93 -9.84
N ARG A 41 18.04 -27.99 -9.12
CA ARG A 41 17.73 -29.38 -9.50
C ARG A 41 17.01 -30.05 -8.35
N VAL A 42 15.93 -30.76 -8.65
CA VAL A 42 15.23 -31.63 -7.69
C VAL A 42 15.44 -33.08 -8.11
N THR A 43 15.91 -33.91 -7.20
CA THR A 43 16.04 -35.36 -7.39
C THR A 43 15.10 -36.11 -6.47
N GLU A 44 14.41 -37.09 -7.03
CA GLU A 44 13.49 -37.98 -6.33
C GLU A 44 14.14 -39.36 -6.13
N GLU A 45 14.17 -39.84 -4.88
CA GLU A 45 14.71 -41.14 -4.52
C GLU A 45 13.70 -41.94 -3.68
N ALA A 46 13.25 -43.09 -4.20
CA ALA A 46 12.39 -44.00 -3.45
C ALA A 46 13.19 -44.70 -2.34
N GLN A 47 12.68 -44.62 -1.11
CA GLN A 47 13.30 -45.23 0.05
C GLN A 47 12.82 -46.68 0.26
N PRO A 48 13.62 -47.51 0.98
CA PRO A 48 13.26 -48.90 1.26
C PRO A 48 11.95 -49.10 2.05
N ASP A 49 11.47 -48.08 2.76
CA ASP A 49 10.21 -48.09 3.51
C ASP A 49 8.98 -47.70 2.66
N GLY A 50 9.18 -47.43 1.36
CA GLY A 50 8.15 -46.99 0.43
C GLY A 50 7.88 -45.49 0.43
N SER A 51 8.62 -44.70 1.23
CA SER A 51 8.60 -43.24 1.15
C SER A 51 9.44 -42.73 -0.03
N VAL A 52 9.33 -41.44 -0.33
CA VAL A 52 10.10 -40.77 -1.38
C VAL A 52 10.86 -39.61 -0.76
N ALA A 53 12.18 -39.57 -0.96
CA ALA A 53 13.02 -38.43 -0.61
C ALA A 53 13.16 -37.48 -1.80
N TYR A 54 12.97 -36.19 -1.53
CA TYR A 54 13.27 -35.12 -2.46
C TYR A 54 14.52 -34.40 -1.98
N THR A 55 15.52 -34.27 -2.85
CA THR A 55 16.71 -33.45 -2.61
C THR A 55 16.73 -32.29 -3.59
N THR A 56 16.86 -31.07 -3.09
CA THR A 56 17.01 -29.86 -3.90
C THR A 56 18.45 -29.37 -3.85
N GLU A 57 19.06 -29.22 -5.02
CA GLU A 57 20.40 -28.67 -5.19
C GLU A 57 20.30 -27.30 -5.88
N VAL A 58 20.94 -26.27 -5.32
CA VAL A 58 21.09 -24.96 -5.97
C VAL A 58 22.33 -24.99 -6.84
N LEU A 59 22.14 -24.81 -8.15
CA LEU A 59 23.21 -24.88 -9.16
C LEU A 59 23.83 -23.51 -9.45
N ASP A 60 23.03 -22.45 -9.31
CA ASP A 60 23.45 -21.06 -9.48
C ASP A 60 22.72 -20.15 -8.47
N GLU A 61 23.44 -19.74 -7.43
CA GLU A 61 22.89 -18.93 -6.34
C GLU A 61 22.60 -17.49 -6.76
N GLU A 62 23.49 -16.88 -7.57
CA GLU A 62 23.32 -15.50 -8.04
C GLU A 62 22.15 -15.41 -9.02
N GLY A 63 22.09 -16.35 -9.97
CA GLY A 63 20.97 -16.49 -10.89
C GLY A 63 19.64 -16.74 -10.17
N LEU A 64 19.63 -17.62 -9.16
CA LEU A 64 18.44 -17.89 -8.35
C LEU A 64 17.97 -16.66 -7.59
N SER A 65 18.90 -15.90 -6.99
CA SER A 65 18.58 -14.65 -6.29
C SER A 65 17.98 -13.62 -7.24
N ALA A 66 18.61 -13.40 -8.40
CA ALA A 66 18.13 -12.46 -9.42
C ALA A 66 16.75 -12.85 -9.96
N LEU A 67 16.55 -14.14 -10.27
CA LEU A 67 15.26 -14.65 -10.72
C LEU A 67 14.18 -14.45 -9.65
N THR A 68 14.49 -14.76 -8.39
CA THR A 68 13.54 -14.61 -7.28
C THR A 68 13.05 -13.18 -7.16
N ALA A 69 13.98 -12.21 -7.15
CA ALA A 69 13.67 -10.77 -7.12
C ALA A 69 12.78 -10.36 -8.31
N GLN A 70 13.12 -10.82 -9.52
CA GLN A 70 12.34 -10.52 -10.72
C GLN A 70 10.93 -11.10 -10.67
N VAL A 71 10.79 -12.38 -10.32
CA VAL A 71 9.48 -13.07 -10.26
C VAL A 71 8.59 -12.41 -9.23
N ILE A 72 9.11 -12.08 -8.05
CA ILE A 72 8.35 -11.40 -7.00
C ILE A 72 7.83 -10.03 -7.47
N ALA A 73 8.66 -9.23 -8.16
CA ALA A 73 8.23 -7.97 -8.75
C ALA A 73 7.13 -8.16 -9.81
N GLU A 74 7.26 -9.16 -10.68
CA GLU A 74 6.24 -9.50 -11.68
C GLU A 74 4.91 -9.91 -11.04
N LEU A 75 4.95 -10.68 -9.94
CA LEU A 75 3.75 -11.10 -9.22
C LEU A 75 3.09 -9.95 -8.46
N ALA A 76 3.88 -9.00 -7.93
CA ALA A 76 3.36 -7.82 -7.26
C ALA A 76 2.63 -6.87 -8.23
N HIS A 77 3.22 -6.61 -9.41
CA HIS A 77 2.81 -5.54 -10.33
C HIS A 77 2.16 -6.02 -11.63
N GLY A 78 2.10 -7.34 -11.87
CA GLY A 78 1.68 -7.94 -13.14
C GLY A 78 0.21 -7.76 -13.52
N GLU A 79 -0.10 -8.08 -14.79
CA GLU A 79 -1.43 -7.91 -15.38
C GLU A 79 -2.42 -9.00 -14.92
N THR A 80 -3.40 -8.57 -14.12
CA THR A 80 -4.59 -9.31 -13.63
C THR A 80 -4.35 -10.64 -12.87
N PRO A 81 -4.86 -10.78 -11.62
CA PRO A 81 -4.70 -11.98 -10.78
C PRO A 81 -5.06 -13.33 -11.43
N ALA A 82 -5.94 -13.35 -12.43
CA ALA A 82 -6.37 -14.57 -13.12
C ALA A 82 -5.30 -15.20 -14.03
N ALA A 83 -4.26 -14.46 -14.45
CA ALA A 83 -3.21 -14.98 -15.32
C ALA A 83 -2.07 -15.71 -14.57
N LEU A 84 -1.99 -15.53 -13.25
CA LEU A 84 -0.87 -15.98 -12.42
C LEU A 84 -1.24 -17.06 -11.39
N GLY A 85 -2.53 -17.41 -11.26
CA GLY A 85 -2.99 -18.45 -10.33
C GLY A 85 -2.92 -18.09 -8.84
N LEU A 86 -2.57 -16.84 -8.51
CA LEU A 86 -2.47 -16.35 -7.13
C LEU A 86 -3.86 -16.03 -6.54
N SER A 87 -4.06 -16.42 -5.29
CA SER A 87 -5.13 -15.90 -4.45
C SER A 87 -4.95 -14.40 -4.18
N ARG A 88 -5.96 -13.75 -3.60
CA ARG A 88 -5.83 -12.34 -3.19
C ARG A 88 -4.70 -12.20 -2.17
N GLY A 89 -4.60 -13.16 -1.26
CA GLY A 89 -3.54 -13.21 -0.27
C GLY A 89 -2.16 -13.53 -0.83
N GLY A 90 -2.06 -14.43 -1.83
CA GLY A 90 -0.82 -14.69 -2.56
C GLY A 90 -0.28 -13.42 -3.22
N ARG A 91 -1.15 -12.62 -3.83
CA ARG A 91 -0.77 -11.31 -4.38
C ARG A 91 -0.31 -10.33 -3.31
N TYR A 92 -1.00 -10.28 -2.17
CA TYR A 92 -0.60 -9.44 -1.04
C TYR A 92 0.79 -9.83 -0.52
N CYS A 93 1.06 -11.13 -0.41
CA CYS A 93 2.37 -11.66 -0.03
C CYS A 93 3.45 -11.23 -1.03
N ALA A 94 3.18 -11.32 -2.34
CA ALA A 94 4.11 -10.86 -3.38
C ALA A 94 4.43 -9.37 -3.28
N ILE A 95 3.43 -8.50 -3.04
CA ILE A 95 3.63 -7.05 -2.85
C ILE A 95 4.53 -6.78 -1.64
N MET A 96 4.27 -7.43 -0.51
CA MET A 96 5.09 -7.29 0.69
C MET A 96 6.54 -7.76 0.43
N MET A 97 6.71 -8.93 -0.18
CA MET A 97 8.04 -9.46 -0.52
C MET A 97 8.79 -8.53 -1.48
N ASP A 98 8.13 -7.98 -2.49
CA ASP A 98 8.72 -7.04 -3.44
C ASP A 98 9.20 -5.76 -2.72
N ARG A 99 8.35 -5.19 -1.86
CA ARG A 99 8.69 -4.03 -1.04
C ARG A 99 9.92 -4.28 -0.16
N MET A 100 10.00 -5.44 0.48
CA MET A 100 11.11 -5.78 1.36
C MET A 100 12.39 -6.12 0.60
N LEU A 101 12.30 -6.97 -0.42
CA LEU A 101 13.45 -7.49 -1.16
C LEU A 101 13.99 -6.51 -2.19
N ASN A 102 13.11 -5.85 -2.94
CA ASN A 102 13.48 -5.03 -4.10
C ASN A 102 13.46 -3.52 -3.79
N HIS A 103 12.67 -3.07 -2.82
CA HIS A 103 12.55 -1.65 -2.47
C HIS A 103 13.19 -1.27 -1.12
N GLY A 104 13.79 -2.24 -0.41
CA GLY A 104 14.55 -1.98 0.82
C GLY A 104 13.69 -1.56 2.01
N ILE A 105 12.39 -1.85 2.00
CA ILE A 105 11.50 -1.61 3.13
C ILE A 105 11.79 -2.66 4.20
N THR A 106 12.42 -2.24 5.29
CA THR A 106 12.85 -3.16 6.36
C THR A 106 11.78 -3.38 7.42
N ASP A 107 10.78 -2.50 7.48
CA ASP A 107 9.67 -2.60 8.42
C ASP A 107 8.54 -3.46 7.80
N PRO A 108 8.23 -4.63 8.38
CA PRO A 108 7.15 -5.49 7.88
C PRO A 108 5.78 -4.83 7.93
N GLU A 109 5.50 -3.98 8.92
CA GLU A 109 4.19 -3.29 9.05
C GLU A 109 4.02 -2.31 7.89
N ALA A 110 5.02 -1.45 7.65
CA ALA A 110 5.03 -0.59 6.48
C ALA A 110 4.97 -1.40 5.17
N ALA A 111 5.70 -2.51 5.04
CA ALA A 111 5.67 -3.33 3.81
C ALA A 111 4.28 -3.95 3.54
N MET A 112 3.48 -4.16 4.59
CA MET A 112 2.12 -4.68 4.56
C MET A 112 1.06 -3.61 4.30
N ASP A 113 1.38 -2.32 4.41
CA ASP A 113 0.42 -1.25 4.21
C ASP A 113 -0.12 -1.23 2.76
N ILE A 114 -1.42 -1.48 2.62
CA ILE A 114 -2.19 -1.37 1.37
C ILE A 114 -3.42 -0.46 1.53
N THR A 115 -3.44 0.36 2.57
CA THR A 115 -4.57 1.21 2.90
C THR A 115 -4.22 2.67 2.61
N PRO A 116 -4.90 3.34 1.66
CA PRO A 116 -4.69 4.76 1.46
C PRO A 116 -5.13 5.58 2.69
N PRO A 117 -4.51 6.76 2.92
CA PRO A 117 -4.85 7.62 4.04
C PRO A 117 -6.33 8.01 4.12
N TYR A 118 -6.79 8.39 5.30
CA TYR A 118 -8.08 9.04 5.54
C TYR A 118 -7.94 10.56 5.55
N ILE A 119 -8.97 11.25 5.08
CA ILE A 119 -9.07 12.71 5.10
C ILE A 119 -10.39 13.07 5.79
N THR A 120 -10.30 13.73 6.94
CA THR A 120 -11.45 14.17 7.74
C THR A 120 -11.57 15.69 7.68
N PRO A 121 -12.64 16.25 7.06
CA PRO A 121 -12.86 17.70 7.05
C PRO A 121 -13.02 18.27 8.45
N ARG A 122 -12.35 19.39 8.75
CA ARG A 122 -12.45 20.10 10.04
C ARG A 122 -13.09 21.47 9.90
N SER A 123 -12.75 22.23 8.85
CA SER A 123 -13.39 23.52 8.54
C SER A 123 -13.14 23.94 7.09
N PRO A 124 -14.10 24.56 6.41
CA PRO A 124 -15.53 24.42 6.66
C PRO A 124 -15.95 22.94 6.57
N LEU A 125 -16.95 22.55 7.36
CA LEU A 125 -17.56 21.21 7.27
C LEU A 125 -18.37 21.07 5.96
N PRO A 126 -18.60 19.84 5.48
CA PRO A 126 -19.49 19.58 4.35
C PRO A 126 -20.86 20.25 4.53
N ASP A 127 -21.28 20.99 3.51
CA ASP A 127 -22.52 21.77 3.45
C ASP A 127 -22.67 22.85 4.55
N GLN A 128 -21.59 23.20 5.25
CA GLN A 128 -21.61 24.28 6.24
C GLN A 128 -21.87 25.64 5.56
N THR A 129 -22.66 26.48 6.22
CA THR A 129 -22.78 27.91 5.87
C THR A 129 -21.81 28.73 6.70
N ILE A 130 -21.00 29.56 6.04
CA ILE A 130 -20.03 30.47 6.65
C ILE A 130 -20.28 31.91 6.20
N PHE A 131 -19.68 32.87 6.91
CA PHE A 131 -19.86 34.31 6.68
C PHE A 131 -18.53 35.07 6.50
N THR A 132 -17.40 34.36 6.48
CA THR A 132 -16.09 34.96 6.23
C THR A 132 -15.68 34.74 4.79
N ARG A 133 -15.24 35.81 4.12
CA ARG A 133 -14.75 35.74 2.73
C ARG A 133 -13.38 35.07 2.61
N ARG A 134 -12.66 34.92 3.73
CA ARG A 134 -11.38 34.22 3.84
C ARG A 134 -11.48 33.15 4.92
N PRO A 135 -12.21 32.05 4.68
CA PRO A 135 -12.30 30.98 5.64
C PRO A 135 -10.94 30.37 5.97
N VAL A 136 -10.86 29.80 7.16
CA VAL A 136 -9.82 28.84 7.52
C VAL A 136 -10.24 27.49 6.97
N ILE A 137 -9.41 26.94 6.08
CA ILE A 137 -9.53 25.59 5.58
C ILE A 137 -8.70 24.68 6.47
N SER A 138 -9.31 23.62 6.98
CA SER A 138 -8.61 22.62 7.76
C SER A 138 -9.17 21.21 7.55
N ALA A 139 -8.27 20.24 7.63
CA ALA A 139 -8.54 18.83 7.55
C ALA A 139 -7.55 18.06 8.41
N GLU A 140 -7.96 16.88 8.84
CA GLU A 140 -7.15 15.93 9.58
C GLU A 140 -6.88 14.71 8.70
N PHE A 141 -5.68 14.16 8.84
CA PHE A 141 -5.18 13.03 8.08
C PHE A 141 -4.83 11.90 9.03
N GLU A 142 -5.12 10.68 8.62
CA GLU A 142 -4.79 9.49 9.39
C GLU A 142 -4.31 8.44 8.41
N ASP A 143 -3.21 7.78 8.76
CA ASP A 143 -2.76 6.58 8.08
C ASP A 143 -2.99 5.40 9.03
N PRO A 144 -4.00 4.56 8.79
CA PRO A 144 -4.39 3.50 9.72
C PRO A 144 -3.38 2.37 9.72
N GLU A 145 -3.32 1.61 10.82
CA GLU A 145 -2.50 0.40 10.87
C GLU A 145 -3.03 -0.71 9.92
N PRO A 146 -2.14 -1.51 9.31
CA PRO A 146 -0.69 -1.30 9.24
C PRO A 146 -0.33 -0.05 8.42
N SER A 147 0.55 0.81 8.95
CA SER A 147 0.85 2.13 8.38
C SER A 147 2.25 2.22 7.77
N SER A 148 2.35 2.84 6.59
CA SER A 148 3.63 3.25 6.00
C SER A 148 3.99 4.71 6.29
N GLY A 149 3.06 5.46 6.86
CA GLY A 149 3.18 6.87 7.21
C GLY A 149 2.70 7.80 6.10
N LEU A 150 2.34 9.02 6.47
CA LEU A 150 1.86 10.04 5.54
C LEU A 150 3.01 10.69 4.75
N ASP A 151 2.88 10.79 3.42
CA ASP A 151 3.72 11.66 2.60
C ASP A 151 3.16 13.08 2.61
N ILE A 152 3.56 13.88 3.59
CA ILE A 152 3.12 15.28 3.73
C ILE A 152 3.52 16.14 2.51
N CYS A 153 4.60 15.78 1.80
CA CYS A 153 5.01 16.51 0.60
C CYS A 153 4.05 16.30 -0.58
N SER A 154 3.27 15.21 -0.57
CA SER A 154 2.25 14.93 -1.58
C SER A 154 0.95 15.74 -1.40
N LEU A 155 0.76 16.42 -0.27
CA LEU A 155 -0.48 17.11 0.06
C LEU A 155 -0.80 18.24 -0.94
N ALA A 156 -1.92 18.09 -1.63
CA ALA A 156 -2.44 19.07 -2.56
C ALA A 156 -3.84 19.53 -2.14
N VAL A 157 -4.03 20.85 -2.03
CA VAL A 157 -5.30 21.46 -1.64
C VAL A 157 -5.77 22.43 -2.72
N TYR A 158 -7.03 22.32 -3.10
CA TYR A 158 -7.66 23.18 -4.10
C TYR A 158 -8.95 23.78 -3.56
N VAL A 159 -9.20 25.05 -3.86
CA VAL A 159 -10.50 25.71 -3.66
C VAL A 159 -11.01 26.23 -5.00
N ASP A 160 -12.18 25.77 -5.40
CA ASP A 160 -12.79 26.04 -6.73
C ASP A 160 -11.84 25.72 -7.91
N GLY A 161 -11.01 24.69 -7.74
CA GLY A 161 -10.00 24.29 -8.73
C GLY A 161 -8.70 25.10 -8.70
N ARG A 162 -8.59 26.14 -7.85
CA ARG A 162 -7.35 26.87 -7.63
C ARG A 162 -6.50 26.19 -6.56
N ALA A 163 -5.29 25.77 -6.94
CA ALA A 163 -4.32 25.21 -6.00
C ALA A 163 -3.89 26.24 -4.94
N LEU A 164 -3.77 25.78 -3.69
CA LEU A 164 -3.19 26.53 -2.59
C LEU A 164 -1.71 26.17 -2.42
N VAL A 165 -0.91 27.13 -1.99
CA VAL A 165 0.44 26.85 -1.51
C VAL A 165 0.32 26.28 -0.12
N VAL A 166 0.61 24.99 0.01
CA VAL A 166 0.50 24.25 1.26
C VAL A 166 1.79 24.40 2.07
N THR A 167 1.65 24.61 3.37
CA THR A 167 2.77 24.58 4.31
C THR A 167 2.30 23.83 5.54
N VAL A 168 2.73 22.58 5.65
CA VAL A 168 2.42 21.70 6.79
C VAL A 168 3.75 21.26 7.39
N PRO A 169 3.94 21.34 8.72
CA PRO A 169 5.11 20.78 9.36
C PRO A 169 5.24 19.28 9.08
N GLU A 170 6.47 18.80 8.93
CA GLU A 170 6.73 17.37 8.81
C GLU A 170 6.14 16.61 10.00
N GLY A 171 5.49 15.48 9.73
CA GLY A 171 4.79 14.66 10.73
C GLY A 171 3.47 15.24 11.25
N SER A 172 2.97 16.36 10.70
CA SER A 172 1.67 16.89 11.12
C SER A 172 0.51 16.17 10.41
N ALA A 173 -0.35 15.55 11.21
CA ALA A 173 -1.61 14.94 10.80
C ALA A 173 -2.73 15.98 10.56
N VAL A 174 -2.45 17.28 10.62
CA VAL A 174 -3.47 18.33 10.51
C VAL A 174 -3.02 19.42 9.56
N TYR A 175 -3.84 19.72 8.55
CA TYR A 175 -3.70 20.89 7.71
C TYR A 175 -4.58 22.02 8.23
N VAL A 176 -4.03 23.23 8.35
CA VAL A 176 -4.77 24.45 8.69
C VAL A 176 -4.20 25.64 7.90
N GLN A 177 -5.04 26.32 7.12
CA GLN A 177 -4.64 27.51 6.37
C GLN A 177 -5.80 28.49 6.18
N THR A 178 -5.56 29.77 6.44
CA THR A 178 -6.49 30.85 6.06
C THR A 178 -6.37 31.13 4.57
N LEU A 179 -7.50 31.23 3.86
CA LEU A 179 -7.47 31.57 2.44
C LEU A 179 -6.80 32.94 2.18
N PRO A 180 -5.86 33.03 1.23
CA PRO A 180 -5.13 34.27 0.96
C PRO A 180 -5.90 35.26 0.07
N TYR A 181 -7.10 34.91 -0.39
CA TYR A 181 -7.95 35.71 -1.27
C TYR A 181 -9.41 35.65 -0.85
N ASP A 182 -10.18 36.66 -1.24
CA ASP A 182 -11.61 36.74 -0.95
C ASP A 182 -12.42 35.84 -1.89
N LEU A 183 -13.32 35.08 -1.30
CA LEU A 183 -14.37 34.35 -1.98
C LEU A 183 -15.57 35.27 -2.25
N SER A 184 -16.38 34.93 -3.25
CA SER A 184 -17.66 35.60 -3.54
C SER A 184 -18.80 34.82 -2.91
N PRO A 185 -19.92 35.44 -2.48
CA PRO A 185 -21.06 34.68 -1.95
C PRO A 185 -21.51 33.56 -2.91
N GLY A 186 -21.84 32.39 -2.36
CA GLY A 186 -22.21 31.21 -3.13
C GLY A 186 -21.55 29.91 -2.63
N TYR A 187 -21.78 28.83 -3.38
CA TYR A 187 -21.16 27.55 -3.08
C TYR A 187 -19.70 27.51 -3.55
N HIS A 188 -18.84 27.07 -2.66
CA HIS A 188 -17.42 26.82 -2.93
C HIS A 188 -17.09 25.36 -2.70
N ARG A 189 -16.07 24.88 -3.40
CA ARG A 189 -15.65 23.48 -3.38
C ARG A 189 -14.20 23.34 -2.93
N ILE A 190 -13.96 22.44 -1.99
CA ILE A 190 -12.63 22.06 -1.52
C ILE A 190 -12.32 20.67 -2.08
N VAL A 191 -11.11 20.51 -2.60
CA VAL A 191 -10.53 19.21 -2.94
C VAL A 191 -9.21 19.08 -2.19
N ILE A 192 -9.02 17.98 -1.48
CA ILE A 192 -7.75 17.62 -0.84
C ILE A 192 -7.31 16.26 -1.36
N GLU A 193 -6.04 16.16 -1.73
CA GLU A 193 -5.37 14.92 -2.11
C GLU A 193 -4.11 14.75 -1.25
N ILE A 194 -3.88 13.53 -0.76
CA ILE A 194 -2.67 13.16 0.00
C ILE A 194 -2.38 11.67 -0.26
N SER A 195 -1.10 11.31 -0.21
CA SER A 195 -0.61 9.94 -0.29
C SER A 195 0.12 9.53 0.98
N ASP A 196 0.27 8.23 1.18
CA ASP A 196 1.26 7.66 2.10
C ASP A 196 2.66 7.56 1.46
N LEU A 197 3.65 7.06 2.21
CA LEU A 197 5.02 6.87 1.75
C LEU A 197 5.16 5.76 0.69
N LEU A 198 4.14 4.93 0.49
CA LEU A 198 4.08 3.89 -0.54
C LEU A 198 3.34 4.33 -1.81
N GLY A 199 2.91 5.59 -1.85
CA GLY A 199 2.26 6.21 -3.00
C GLY A 199 0.76 5.93 -3.11
N GLN A 200 0.14 5.34 -2.10
CA GLN A 200 -1.30 5.09 -2.11
C GLN A 200 -2.03 6.40 -1.80
N ARG A 201 -2.87 6.84 -2.74
CA ARG A 201 -3.44 8.18 -2.73
C ARG A 201 -4.92 8.18 -2.32
N ARG A 202 -5.29 9.13 -1.46
CA ARG A 202 -6.68 9.49 -1.18
C ARG A 202 -7.01 10.87 -1.74
N ARG A 203 -8.25 11.00 -2.24
CA ARG A 203 -8.87 12.27 -2.62
C ARG A 203 -10.18 12.45 -1.86
N ALA A 204 -10.37 13.59 -1.22
CA ALA A 204 -11.62 14.01 -0.61
C ALA A 204 -12.12 15.32 -1.25
N GLU A 205 -13.43 15.43 -1.41
CA GLU A 205 -14.08 16.59 -2.03
C GLU A 205 -15.36 16.91 -1.28
N TRP A 206 -15.53 18.18 -0.92
CA TRP A 206 -16.76 18.67 -0.30
C TRP A 206 -17.02 20.13 -0.67
N ARG A 207 -18.21 20.61 -0.34
CA ARG A 207 -18.62 22.00 -0.59
C ARG A 207 -19.06 22.68 0.69
N PHE A 208 -19.05 24.01 0.68
CA PHE A 208 -19.62 24.87 1.71
C PHE A 208 -20.29 26.08 1.06
N LEU A 209 -21.18 26.75 1.78
CA LEU A 209 -21.86 27.97 1.33
C LEU A 209 -21.24 29.18 2.01
N LEU A 210 -20.78 30.16 1.24
CA LEU A 210 -20.51 31.51 1.74
C LEU A 210 -21.79 32.34 1.59
N ALA A 211 -22.42 32.67 2.72
CA ALA A 211 -23.56 33.57 2.74
C ALA A 211 -23.11 35.04 2.53
N GLU A 212 -24.08 35.89 2.20
CA GLU A 212 -23.89 37.35 2.09
C GLU A 212 -23.55 38.02 3.42
#